data_AF-A0A2V9UIG4-F1
#
_entry.id   AF-A0A2V9UIG4-F1
#
_cell.length_a   1.000
_cell.length_b   1.000
_cell.length_c   1.000
_cell.angle_alpha   90.00
_cell.angle_beta   90.00
_cell.angle_gamma   90.00
#
_symmetry.space_group_name_H-M   'P 1'
#
loop_
_entity.id
_entity.type
_entity.pdbx_description
1 polymer ?
#
loop_
_entity_poly.entity_id
_entity_poly.type
_entity_poly.pdbx_seq_one_letter_code
_entity_poly.pdbx_strand_id
1 'polypeptide(L)'
;MKQSVRIALLLTFCSLGVLAQTPSETKTTLHIKRFVVPAYPVAARKGRMQGPTTTELQVRPDGTVDSANVVRAHPIFQDYVEAALKQWVFEPVPKLTAL
;
A
#
# COMPACT_ATOMS: atom_id res chain seq x y z
N MET A 1 8.84 -14.01 -69.05
CA MET A 1 8.03 -12.84 -69.39
C MET A 1 7.14 -12.49 -68.20
N LYS A 2 7.37 -11.31 -67.61
CA LYS A 2 6.41 -10.44 -66.88
C LYS A 2 5.77 -11.00 -65.58
N GLN A 3 5.72 -10.32 -64.44
CA GLN A 3 6.34 -9.11 -63.91
C GLN A 3 5.98 -9.09 -62.40
N SER A 4 6.94 -8.88 -61.52
CA SER A 4 6.79 -8.95 -60.07
C SER A 4 6.74 -7.54 -59.44
N VAL A 5 5.95 -7.41 -58.35
CA VAL A 5 5.98 -6.36 -57.30
C VAL A 5 5.36 -4.99 -57.65
N ARG A 6 4.35 -4.52 -56.89
CA ARG A 6 4.51 -3.38 -55.92
C ARG A 6 3.19 -2.87 -55.30
N ILE A 7 3.38 -2.47 -54.04
CA ILE A 7 2.50 -1.89 -53.02
C ILE A 7 2.00 -0.48 -53.40
N ALA A 8 0.73 -0.19 -53.16
CA ALA A 8 0.17 1.17 -52.92
C ALA A 8 -1.22 0.99 -52.27
N LEU A 9 -1.36 1.14 -50.95
CA LEU A 9 -1.74 2.36 -50.21
C LEU A 9 -3.08 2.97 -50.65
N LEU A 10 -4.14 2.73 -49.87
CA LEU A 10 -5.31 3.61 -49.79
C LEU A 10 -5.93 3.55 -48.38
N LEU A 11 -5.96 4.73 -47.75
CA LEU A 11 -6.44 5.05 -46.42
C LEU A 11 -7.97 4.91 -46.29
N THR A 12 -8.43 4.19 -45.28
CA THR A 12 -9.76 4.35 -44.68
C THR A 12 -9.63 4.75 -43.21
N PHE A 13 -9.89 6.04 -42.99
CA PHE A 13 -10.04 6.74 -41.71
C PHE A 13 -11.05 6.02 -40.81
N CYS A 14 -10.62 5.51 -39.65
CA CYS A 14 -11.50 5.24 -38.51
C CYS A 14 -10.83 5.78 -37.23
N SER A 15 -11.37 6.92 -36.80
CA SER A 15 -11.31 7.50 -35.45
C SER A 15 -9.96 7.57 -34.73
N LEU A 16 -9.36 8.76 -34.84
CA LEU A 16 -8.76 9.58 -33.79
C LEU A 16 -8.32 8.86 -32.50
N GLY A 17 -7.02 8.99 -32.26
CA GLY A 17 -6.31 8.48 -31.10
C GLY A 17 -7.00 8.72 -29.77
N VAL A 18 -7.36 7.63 -29.13
CA VAL A 18 -7.40 7.58 -27.68
C VAL A 18 -5.98 7.28 -27.23
N LEU A 19 -5.21 8.33 -26.95
CA LEU A 19 -4.11 8.23 -25.99
C LEU A 19 -4.76 7.93 -24.63
N ALA A 20 -5.18 6.69 -24.40
CA ALA A 20 -5.49 6.20 -23.06
C ALA A 20 -4.17 6.06 -22.31
N GLN A 21 -3.56 7.19 -21.98
CA GLN A 21 -2.64 7.23 -20.85
C GLN A 21 -3.51 7.00 -19.63
N THR A 22 -3.62 5.76 -19.16
CA THR A 22 -4.10 5.52 -17.81
C THR A 22 -3.12 6.25 -16.88
N PRO A 23 -3.56 7.23 -16.08
CA PRO A 23 -2.68 7.83 -15.10
C PRO A 23 -2.17 6.70 -14.21
N SER A 24 -0.85 6.49 -14.19
CA SER A 24 -0.25 5.56 -13.26
C SER A 24 -0.53 6.06 -11.86
N GLU A 25 -1.51 5.45 -11.18
CA GLU A 25 -1.70 5.61 -9.75
C GLU A 25 -0.36 5.30 -9.09
N THR A 26 0.34 6.34 -8.65
CA THR A 26 1.58 6.20 -7.92
C THR A 26 1.20 5.69 -6.54
N LYS A 27 1.11 4.37 -6.40
CA LYS A 27 0.87 3.72 -5.12
C LYS A 27 2.02 4.11 -4.19
N THR A 28 1.78 5.08 -3.31
CA THR A 28 2.75 5.50 -2.30
C THR A 28 2.97 4.34 -1.34
N THR A 29 4.01 3.56 -1.59
CA THR A 29 4.46 2.49 -0.70
C THR A 29 5.12 3.10 0.52
N LEU A 30 4.50 2.94 1.69
CA LEU A 30 5.10 3.33 2.96
C LEU A 30 6.18 2.33 3.35
N HIS A 31 7.43 2.78 3.48
CA HIS A 31 8.51 1.97 4.01
C HIS A 31 8.62 2.12 5.53
N ILE A 32 8.82 1.01 6.23
CA ILE A 32 9.01 1.00 7.68
C ILE A 32 10.48 1.27 7.99
N LYS A 33 10.76 2.36 8.70
CA LYS A 33 12.10 2.71 9.19
C LYS A 33 12.42 2.04 10.52
N ARG A 34 11.45 1.97 11.43
CA ARG A 34 11.57 1.29 12.72
C ARG A 34 10.40 0.36 12.95
N PHE A 35 10.71 -0.92 13.13
CA PHE A 35 9.76 -1.98 13.38
C PHE A 35 9.90 -2.49 14.81
N VAL A 36 8.79 -2.58 15.52
CA VAL A 36 8.72 -3.16 16.88
C VAL A 36 7.73 -4.32 16.87
N VAL A 37 8.19 -5.50 17.28
CA VAL A 37 7.34 -6.70 17.34
C VAL A 37 6.37 -6.56 18.53
N PRO A 38 5.05 -6.79 18.34
CA PRO A 38 4.10 -6.89 19.44
C PRO A 38 4.48 -7.98 20.44
N ALA A 39 4.50 -7.65 21.72
CA ALA A 39 4.74 -8.62 22.77
C ALA A 39 3.58 -9.62 22.83
N TYR A 40 3.88 -10.91 22.76
CA TYR A 40 2.83 -11.91 22.72
C TYR A 40 2.31 -12.23 24.15
N PRO A 41 0.99 -12.14 24.43
CA PRO A 41 0.44 -12.24 25.77
C PRO A 41 0.69 -13.60 26.43
N VAL A 42 1.08 -13.61 27.71
CA VAL A 42 1.32 -14.87 28.47
C VAL A 42 0.05 -15.73 28.55
N ALA A 43 -1.12 -15.10 28.73
CA ALA A 43 -2.40 -15.79 28.75
C ALA A 43 -2.72 -16.46 27.41
N ALA A 44 -2.37 -15.83 26.28
CA ALA A 44 -2.50 -16.43 24.95
C ALA A 44 -1.55 -17.62 24.78
N ARG A 45 -0.31 -17.55 25.29
CA ARG A 45 0.65 -18.68 25.22
C ARG A 45 0.13 -19.90 25.98
N LYS A 46 -0.37 -19.67 27.20
CA LYS A 46 -0.92 -20.74 28.05
C LYS A 46 -2.15 -21.38 27.42
N GLY A 47 -3.03 -20.56 26.84
CA GLY A 47 -4.23 -21.02 26.16
C GLY A 47 -4.02 -21.48 24.72
N ARG A 48 -2.79 -21.45 24.18
CA ARG A 48 -2.47 -21.74 22.77
C ARG A 48 -3.35 -20.97 21.77
N MET A 49 -3.72 -19.74 22.12
CA MET A 49 -4.64 -18.91 21.33
C MET A 49 -3.90 -18.21 20.20
N GLN A 50 -4.45 -18.19 19.00
CA GLN A 50 -3.84 -17.49 17.86
C GLN A 50 -4.93 -16.84 17.02
N GLY A 51 -4.56 -15.84 16.24
CA GLY A 51 -5.49 -15.22 15.31
C GLY A 51 -4.88 -14.04 14.57
N PRO A 52 -5.42 -13.70 13.40
CA PRO A 52 -5.02 -12.51 12.67
C PRO A 52 -5.51 -11.26 13.38
N THR A 53 -4.77 -10.17 13.21
CA THR A 53 -5.17 -8.83 13.63
C THR A 53 -5.12 -7.88 12.44
N THR A 54 -6.17 -7.07 12.28
CA THR A 54 -6.27 -6.01 11.27
C THR A 54 -6.36 -4.68 12.01
N THR A 55 -5.41 -3.80 11.71
CA THR A 55 -5.29 -2.49 12.35
C THR A 55 -5.20 -1.41 11.29
N GLU A 56 -5.93 -0.32 11.49
CA GLU A 56 -5.81 0.91 10.73
C GLU A 56 -4.83 1.85 11.45
N LEU A 57 -3.88 2.42 10.71
CA LEU A 57 -2.87 3.31 11.27
C LEU A 57 -2.89 4.66 10.56
N GLN A 58 -2.78 5.72 11.34
CA GLN A 58 -2.55 7.07 10.82
C GLN A 58 -1.07 7.42 11.01
N VAL A 59 -0.38 7.73 9.91
CA VAL A 59 1.04 8.09 9.92
C VAL A 59 1.16 9.59 9.63
N ARG A 60 1.89 10.31 10.49
CA ARG A 60 2.17 11.73 10.31
C ARG A 60 3.20 11.95 9.19
N PRO A 61 3.32 13.17 8.63
CA PRO A 61 4.29 13.46 7.58
C PRO A 61 5.76 13.21 7.99
N ASP A 62 6.06 13.26 9.29
CA ASP A 62 7.40 12.94 9.83
C ASP A 62 7.70 11.43 9.91
N GLY A 63 6.72 10.59 9.57
CA GLY A 63 6.80 9.13 9.61
C GLY A 63 6.39 8.53 10.96
N THR A 64 6.03 9.32 11.98
CA THR A 64 5.56 8.77 13.26
C THR A 64 4.11 8.29 13.17
N VAL A 65 3.77 7.23 13.89
CA VAL A 65 2.37 6.79 14.02
C VAL A 65 1.63 7.75 14.98
N ASP A 66 0.56 8.36 14.50
CA ASP A 66 -0.33 9.24 15.27
C ASP A 66 -1.32 8.41 16.09
N SER A 67 -2.04 7.54 15.40
CA SER A 67 -3.08 6.69 15.98
C SER A 67 -3.02 5.29 15.36
N ALA A 68 -3.42 4.29 16.15
CA ALA A 68 -3.53 2.90 15.72
C ALA A 68 -4.86 2.35 16.24
N ASN A 69 -5.78 2.04 15.34
CA ASN A 69 -7.12 1.55 15.66
C ASN A 69 -7.28 0.09 15.21
N VAL A 70 -7.46 -0.83 16.16
CA VAL A 70 -7.55 -2.26 15.88
C VAL A 70 -8.98 -2.60 15.43
N VAL A 71 -9.18 -2.71 14.12
CA VAL A 71 -10.48 -2.99 13.50
C VAL A 71 -10.96 -4.42 13.80
N ARG A 72 -10.04 -5.38 13.79
CA ARG A 72 -10.36 -6.80 14.04
C ARG A 72 -9.21 -7.46 14.77
N ALA A 73 -9.48 -7.97 15.96
CA ALA A 73 -8.55 -8.80 16.72
C ALA A 73 -9.30 -9.50 17.86
N HIS A 74 -8.77 -10.64 18.31
CA HIS A 74 -9.21 -11.18 19.60
C HIS A 74 -8.83 -10.18 20.71
N PRO A 75 -9.72 -9.86 21.67
CA PRO A 75 -9.48 -8.82 22.68
C PRO A 75 -8.15 -8.95 23.41
N ILE A 76 -7.72 -10.19 23.66
CA ILE A 76 -6.43 -10.49 24.32
C ILE A 76 -5.19 -9.95 23.60
N PHE A 77 -5.26 -9.66 22.29
CA PHE A 77 -4.15 -9.16 21.49
C PHE A 77 -4.18 -7.65 21.26
N GLN A 78 -5.32 -6.98 21.50
CA GLN A 78 -5.55 -5.60 21.09
C GLN A 78 -4.50 -4.64 21.68
N ASP A 79 -4.40 -4.59 23.01
CA ASP A 79 -3.50 -3.67 23.71
C ASP A 79 -2.02 -3.89 23.35
N TYR A 80 -1.61 -5.15 23.19
CA TYR A 80 -0.24 -5.52 22.88
C TYR A 80 0.17 -5.11 21.46
N VAL A 81 -0.76 -5.27 20.51
CA VAL A 81 -0.57 -4.84 19.12
C VAL A 81 -0.56 -3.32 19.04
N GLU A 82 -1.54 -2.65 19.67
CA GLU A 82 -1.63 -1.19 19.68
C GLU A 82 -0.37 -0.54 20.28
N ALA A 83 0.09 -1.04 21.44
CA ALA A 83 1.27 -0.52 22.11
C ALA A 83 2.54 -0.63 21.25
N ALA A 84 2.71 -1.72 20.51
CA ALA A 84 3.86 -1.90 19.63
C ALA A 84 3.77 -1.05 18.37
N LEU A 85 2.59 -0.96 17.75
CA LEU A 85 2.38 -0.15 16.54
C LEU A 85 2.59 1.34 16.78
N LYS A 86 2.25 1.86 17.97
CA LYS A 86 2.55 3.25 18.37
C LYS A 86 4.04 3.57 18.38
N GLN A 87 4.92 2.57 18.44
CA GLN A 87 6.37 2.75 18.43
C GLN A 87 6.97 2.65 17.03
N TRP A 88 6.19 2.26 16.03
CA TRP A 88 6.67 2.18 14.66
C TRP A 88 6.99 3.57 14.10
N VAL A 89 7.95 3.59 13.19
CA VAL A 89 8.30 4.79 12.44
C VAL A 89 8.43 4.39 10.98
N PHE A 90 7.79 5.14 10.11
CA PHE A 90 7.84 5.02 8.67
C PHE A 90 8.82 6.04 8.10
N GLU A 91 9.19 5.86 6.84
CA GLU A 91 9.86 6.93 6.10
C GLU A 91 8.92 8.14 5.96
N PRO A 92 9.42 9.37 6.14
CA PRO A 92 8.63 10.58 5.94
C PRO A 92 7.98 10.57 4.56
N VAL A 93 6.67 10.83 4.52
CA VAL A 93 5.96 10.96 3.26
C VAL A 93 6.17 12.38 2.75
N PRO A 94 6.77 12.59 1.56
CA PRO A 94 6.90 13.92 0.99
C PRO A 94 5.50 14.53 0.90
N LYS A 95 5.28 15.68 1.54
CA LYS A 95 4.07 16.46 1.28
C LYS A 95 4.10 16.82 -0.20
N LEU A 96 3.11 16.35 -0.94
CA LEU A 96 2.83 16.84 -2.29
C LEU A 96 2.45 18.32 -2.13
N THR A 97 3.46 19.18 -2.18
CA THR A 97 3.27 20.62 -2.19
C THR A 97 2.78 20.95 -3.59
N ALA A 98 1.48 21.17 -3.74
CA ALA A 98 0.93 21.70 -4.98
C ALA A 98 1.53 23.09 -5.20
N LEU A 99 2.36 23.21 -6.24
CA LEU A 99 2.89 24.47 -6.75
C LEU A 99 1.85 25.16 -7.65
#